data_AF-A0AAU3UQV0-F1
#
_entry.id   AF-A0AAU3UQV0-F1
#
_cell.length_a   1.000
_cell.length_b   1.000
_cell.length_c   1.000
_cell.angle_alpha   90.00
_cell.angle_beta   90.00
_cell.angle_gamma   90.00
#
_symmetry.space_group_name_H-M   'P 1'
#
loop_
_entity.id
_entity.type
_entity.pdbx_description
1 polymer ?
#
loop_
_entity_poly.entity_id
_entity_poly.type
_entity_poly.pdbx_seq_one_letter_code
_entity_poly.pdbx_strand_id
1 'polypeptide(L)'
;MALSAALFTGASGFAVATPAPAHSMPLFTLTAMPAGWQSRTDLHPALQIQTGGEAIKYADDGSQINGTIPADVLGAATTEVRNLAAADMGVPEQNDKGMSIIDFMPSPPDQDVHLVVYGPEVTDKLTDDQKASRKRFDDLFQRLLNAFTPA
;
A
#
# COMPACT_ATOMS: atom_id res chain seq x y z
N MET A 1 -24.92 47.98 -47.44
CA MET A 1 -25.85 47.87 -46.30
C MET A 1 -26.42 46.46 -46.32
N ALA A 2 -26.23 45.69 -45.23
CA ALA A 2 -26.73 44.33 -44.88
C ALA A 2 -26.31 43.14 -45.80
N LEU A 3 -25.43 42.22 -45.35
CA LEU A 3 -25.58 41.02 -44.46
C LEU A 3 -26.12 39.77 -45.19
N SER A 4 -25.28 38.76 -45.48
CA SER A 4 -25.13 37.45 -44.77
C SER A 4 -26.38 36.54 -44.85
N ALA A 5 -26.35 35.22 -45.07
CA ALA A 5 -25.34 34.18 -44.84
C ALA A 5 -25.68 32.91 -45.67
N ALA A 6 -24.67 32.09 -46.00
CA ALA A 6 -24.88 30.69 -46.38
C ALA A 6 -24.22 29.79 -45.32
N LEU A 7 -25.02 28.86 -44.80
CA LEU A 7 -24.71 27.95 -43.71
C LEU A 7 -23.65 26.92 -44.12
N PHE A 8 -22.56 26.81 -43.35
CA PHE A 8 -21.65 25.67 -43.42
C PHE A 8 -22.22 24.53 -42.57
N THR A 9 -22.47 23.40 -43.21
CA THR A 9 -22.86 22.13 -42.58
C THR A 9 -21.68 21.53 -41.84
N GLY A 10 -21.91 21.19 -40.57
CA GLY A 10 -20.91 20.73 -39.63
C GLY A 10 -20.44 19.29 -39.84
N ALA A 11 -19.22 19.05 -39.39
CA ALA A 11 -18.72 17.74 -38.99
C ALA A 11 -17.76 17.96 -37.81
N SER A 12 -18.31 18.22 -36.64
CA SER A 12 -17.54 18.18 -35.39
C SER A 12 -17.46 16.73 -34.93
N GLY A 13 -16.42 16.02 -35.39
CA GLY A 13 -16.02 14.76 -34.79
C GLY A 13 -15.45 15.06 -33.40
N PHE A 14 -16.22 14.80 -32.35
CA PHE A 14 -15.70 14.82 -30.99
C PHE A 14 -14.81 13.58 -30.81
N ALA A 15 -13.50 13.79 -30.78
CA ALA A 15 -12.58 12.79 -30.26
C ALA A 15 -12.96 12.53 -28.79
N VAL A 16 -13.53 11.35 -28.52
CA VAL A 16 -13.72 10.88 -27.16
C VAL A 16 -12.31 10.60 -26.63
N ALA A 17 -11.80 11.49 -25.79
CA ALA A 17 -10.60 11.20 -25.02
C ALA A 17 -10.87 9.93 -24.20
N THR A 18 -10.11 8.87 -24.49
CA THR A 18 -10.11 7.67 -23.64
C THR A 18 -9.84 8.12 -22.21
N PRO A 19 -10.69 7.77 -21.23
CA PRO A 19 -10.40 8.10 -19.84
C PRO A 19 -9.01 7.58 -19.49
N ALA A 20 -8.16 8.45 -18.92
CA ALA A 20 -6.95 7.97 -18.28
C ALA A 20 -7.35 6.88 -17.27
N PRO A 21 -6.60 5.75 -17.17
CA PRO A 21 -6.90 4.73 -16.18
C PRO A 21 -7.04 5.42 -14.81
N ALA A 22 -8.18 5.24 -14.15
CA ALA A 22 -8.27 5.63 -12.75
C ALA A 22 -7.14 4.90 -12.04
N HIS A 23 -6.23 5.63 -11.38
CA HIS A 23 -5.23 5.01 -10.54
C HIS A 23 -5.98 4.27 -9.45
N SER A 24 -6.12 2.95 -9.61
CA SER A 24 -6.64 2.07 -8.58
C SER A 24 -5.73 2.23 -7.37
N MET A 25 -6.29 2.67 -6.25
CA MET A 25 -5.57 2.63 -4.99
C MET A 25 -5.12 1.19 -4.73
N PRO A 26 -3.85 0.96 -4.36
CA PRO A 26 -3.40 -0.38 -3.98
C PRO A 26 -4.24 -0.91 -2.81
N LEU A 27 -4.62 -2.19 -2.88
CA LEU A 27 -5.27 -2.90 -1.78
C LEU A 27 -4.35 -3.00 -0.57
N PHE A 28 -3.06 -3.27 -0.78
CA PHE A 28 -2.05 -3.24 0.26
C PHE A 28 -0.88 -2.34 -0.13
N THR A 29 -0.40 -1.55 0.82
CA THR A 29 0.90 -0.86 0.74
C THR A 29 1.72 -1.22 1.97
N LEU A 30 2.94 -1.71 1.74
CA LEU A 30 3.89 -2.08 2.78
C LEU A 30 5.01 -1.05 2.79
N THR A 31 5.24 -0.39 3.92
CA THR A 31 6.31 0.60 4.06
C THR A 31 7.21 0.22 5.23
N ALA A 32 8.52 0.15 4.97
CA ALA A 32 9.53 0.02 6.02
C ALA A 32 10.39 1.28 6.03
N MET A 33 10.35 2.02 7.14
CA MET A 33 11.14 3.21 7.35
C MET A 33 12.26 2.90 8.35
N PRO A 34 13.54 2.98 7.96
CA PRO A 34 14.65 2.73 8.87
C PRO A 34 14.77 3.84 9.93
N ALA A 35 15.60 3.62 10.95
CA ALA A 35 15.98 4.71 11.87
C ALA A 35 16.56 5.91 11.11
N GLY A 36 16.29 7.14 11.57
CA GLY A 36 16.69 8.37 10.88
C GLY A 36 15.94 8.68 9.58
N TRP A 37 14.81 8.03 9.30
CA TRP A 37 14.01 8.26 8.08
C TRP A 37 13.50 9.70 7.94
N GLN A 38 13.40 10.47 9.02
CA GLN A 38 12.84 11.82 9.03
C GLN A 38 13.65 12.80 8.17
N SER A 39 14.95 12.53 7.96
CA SER A 39 15.80 13.31 7.06
C SER A 39 15.90 12.75 5.64
N ARG A 40 15.25 11.62 5.35
CA ARG A 40 15.29 10.98 4.03
C ARG A 40 14.25 11.59 3.10
N THR A 41 14.62 11.72 1.82
CA THR A 41 13.74 12.23 0.75
C THR A 41 13.46 11.19 -0.33
N ASP A 42 14.02 10.00 -0.18
CA ASP A 42 14.04 8.91 -1.14
C ASP A 42 13.26 7.66 -0.64
N LEU A 43 12.43 7.83 0.39
CA LEU A 43 11.56 6.78 0.90
C LEU A 43 10.52 6.39 -0.14
N HIS A 44 10.31 5.09 -0.27
CA HIS A 44 9.30 4.49 -1.10
C HIS A 44 8.70 3.27 -0.37
N PRO A 45 7.48 2.85 -0.72
CA PRO A 45 6.92 1.59 -0.21
C PRO A 45 7.82 0.42 -0.60
N ALA A 46 7.93 -0.61 0.22
CA ALA A 46 8.62 -1.85 -0.15
C ALA A 46 7.80 -2.65 -1.19
N LEU A 47 6.46 -2.61 -1.07
CA LEU A 47 5.55 -3.38 -1.93
C LEU A 47 4.18 -2.69 -2.00
N GLN A 48 3.59 -2.65 -3.18
CA GLN A 48 2.20 -2.28 -3.43
C GLN A 48 1.48 -3.42 -4.13
N ILE A 49 0.27 -3.76 -3.70
CA ILE A 49 -0.52 -4.88 -4.24
C ILE A 49 -1.91 -4.37 -4.60
N GLN A 50 -2.34 -4.62 -5.82
CA GLN A 50 -3.68 -4.32 -6.33
C GLN A 50 -4.68 -5.40 -5.94
N THR A 51 -5.98 -5.10 -6.03
CA THR A 51 -7.05 -6.07 -5.70
C THR A 51 -6.99 -7.34 -6.54
N GLY A 52 -6.49 -7.27 -7.79
CA GLY A 52 -6.32 -8.42 -8.67
C GLY A 52 -5.07 -9.26 -8.38
N GLY A 53 -4.24 -8.84 -7.43
CA GLY A 53 -2.97 -9.49 -7.09
C GLY A 53 -1.79 -8.99 -7.91
N GLU A 54 -1.98 -8.10 -8.90
CA GLU A 54 -0.87 -7.39 -9.53
C GLU A 54 -0.11 -6.58 -8.49
N ALA A 55 1.21 -6.60 -8.53
CA ALA A 55 2.03 -5.97 -7.52
C ALA A 55 3.23 -5.24 -8.10
N ILE A 56 3.67 -4.20 -7.41
CA ILE A 56 4.91 -3.46 -7.67
C ILE A 56 5.78 -3.58 -6.43
N LYS A 57 6.93 -4.23 -6.57
CA LYS A 57 7.99 -4.22 -5.55
C LYS A 57 8.97 -3.11 -5.88
N TYR A 58 9.38 -2.37 -4.86
CA TYR A 58 10.40 -1.34 -5.01
C TYR A 58 11.73 -1.84 -4.45
N ALA A 59 12.81 -1.65 -5.20
CA ALA A 59 14.16 -1.89 -4.70
C ALA A 59 14.70 -0.64 -4.02
N ASP A 60 15.76 -0.78 -3.22
CA ASP A 60 16.35 0.31 -2.43
C ASP A 60 16.77 1.55 -3.24
N ASP A 61 17.06 1.37 -4.54
CA ASP A 61 17.38 2.45 -5.47
C ASP A 61 16.15 3.18 -6.06
N GLY A 62 14.94 2.78 -5.62
CA GLY A 62 13.66 3.29 -6.09
C GLY A 62 13.15 2.65 -7.39
N SER A 63 13.88 1.69 -7.97
CA SER A 63 13.42 0.98 -9.16
C SER A 63 12.19 0.12 -8.86
N GLN A 64 11.30 0.02 -9.85
CA GLN A 64 10.03 -0.71 -9.75
C GLN A 64 10.12 -2.04 -10.48
N ILE A 65 9.69 -3.10 -9.82
CA ILE A 65 9.62 -4.46 -10.34
C ILE A 65 8.15 -4.87 -10.35
N ASN A 66 7.59 -5.07 -11.53
CA ASN A 66 6.24 -5.59 -11.69
C ASN A 66 6.22 -7.08 -11.38
N GLY A 67 5.13 -7.54 -10.78
CA GLY A 67 4.93 -8.94 -10.47
C GLY A 67 3.52 -9.20 -9.95
N THR A 68 3.37 -10.31 -9.24
CA THR A 68 2.07 -10.75 -8.71
C THR A 68 2.21 -11.32 -7.30
N ILE A 69 1.09 -11.36 -6.59
CA ILE A 69 0.88 -12.06 -5.33
C ILE A 69 -0.18 -13.14 -5.55
N PRO A 70 0.07 -14.40 -5.15
CA PRO A 70 -0.92 -15.47 -5.20
C PRO A 70 -2.21 -15.11 -4.45
N ALA A 71 -3.36 -15.44 -5.05
CA ALA A 71 -4.68 -15.09 -4.51
C ALA A 71 -4.96 -15.69 -3.12
N ASP A 72 -4.44 -16.89 -2.84
CA ASP A 72 -4.55 -17.54 -1.53
C ASP A 72 -3.76 -16.78 -0.45
N VAL A 73 -2.57 -16.29 -0.78
CA VAL A 73 -1.79 -15.42 0.11
C VAL A 73 -2.52 -14.10 0.35
N LEU A 74 -3.07 -13.48 -0.69
CA LEU A 74 -3.80 -12.22 -0.58
C LEU A 74 -5.07 -12.35 0.27
N GLY A 75 -5.83 -13.45 0.10
CA GLY A 75 -7.00 -13.76 0.92
C GLY A 75 -6.66 -13.98 2.39
N ALA A 76 -5.57 -14.72 2.65
CA ALA A 76 -5.08 -14.93 4.02
C ALA A 76 -4.61 -13.61 4.66
N ALA A 77 -3.90 -12.76 3.91
CA ALA A 77 -3.44 -11.46 4.36
C ALA A 77 -4.59 -10.51 4.71
N THR A 78 -5.65 -10.51 3.88
CA THR A 78 -6.88 -9.72 4.12
C THR A 78 -7.58 -10.13 5.41
N THR A 79 -7.58 -11.42 5.73
CA THR A 79 -8.13 -11.91 7.00
C THR A 79 -7.25 -11.49 8.17
N GLU A 80 -5.94 -11.66 8.05
CA GLU A 80 -5.01 -11.40 9.16
C GLU A 80 -4.88 -9.91 9.49
N VAL A 81 -4.84 -9.02 8.48
CA VAL A 81 -4.75 -7.57 8.71
C VAL A 81 -5.95 -7.06 9.50
N ARG A 82 -7.16 -7.60 9.25
CA ARG A 82 -8.37 -7.25 10.00
C ARG A 82 -8.34 -7.77 11.43
N ASN A 83 -7.79 -8.97 11.64
CA ASN A 83 -7.61 -9.49 12.99
C ASN A 83 -6.61 -8.64 13.78
N LEU A 84 -5.55 -8.15 13.13
CA LEU A 84 -4.55 -7.28 13.73
C LEU A 84 -5.05 -5.86 13.99
N ALA A 85 -6.06 -5.38 13.26
CA ALA A 85 -6.68 -4.07 13.47
C ALA A 85 -7.25 -3.89 14.89
N ALA A 86 -7.64 -4.98 15.55
CA ALA A 86 -8.15 -4.98 16.91
C ALA A 86 -7.07 -5.26 17.97
N ALA A 87 -5.83 -5.54 17.57
CA ALA A 87 -4.76 -5.91 18.47
C ALA A 87 -3.97 -4.69 18.96
N ASP A 88 -3.61 -4.68 20.24
CA ASP A 88 -2.65 -3.70 20.76
C ASP A 88 -1.22 -4.15 20.44
N MET A 89 -0.51 -3.35 19.65
CA MET A 89 0.89 -3.59 19.31
C MET A 89 1.84 -2.84 20.25
N GLY A 90 1.34 -1.96 21.11
CA GLY A 90 2.16 -1.12 21.99
C GLY A 90 3.00 -0.09 21.23
N VAL A 91 3.37 0.99 21.93
CA VAL A 91 4.29 2.02 21.43
C VAL A 91 5.49 2.06 22.36
N PRO A 92 6.71 1.79 21.89
CA PRO A 92 7.90 1.85 22.73
C PRO A 92 8.24 3.31 23.03
N GLU A 93 8.86 3.56 24.19
CA GLU A 93 9.24 4.93 24.62
C GLU A 93 10.38 5.56 23.79
N GLN A 94 10.99 4.82 22.85
CA GLN A 94 12.16 5.26 22.09
C GLN A 94 11.76 5.87 20.74
N ASN A 95 12.14 7.13 20.52
CA ASN A 95 11.63 7.96 19.41
C ASN A 95 12.48 7.97 18.12
N ASP A 96 13.38 6.99 17.91
CA ASP A 96 14.26 6.99 16.72
C ASP A 96 14.61 5.58 16.19
N LYS A 97 13.66 4.65 16.25
CA LYS A 97 13.90 3.23 15.95
C LYS A 97 13.29 2.75 14.63
N GLY A 98 12.99 3.66 13.72
CA GLY A 98 12.27 3.33 12.50
C GLY A 98 10.84 2.85 12.77
N MET A 99 10.16 2.47 11.70
CA MET A 99 8.78 1.98 11.78
C MET A 99 8.43 1.13 10.55
N SER A 100 7.48 0.22 10.74
CA SER A 100 6.89 -0.57 9.67
C SER A 100 5.39 -0.32 9.61
N ILE A 101 4.85 -0.21 8.40
CA ILE A 101 3.46 0.12 8.15
C ILE A 101 2.86 -0.88 7.17
N ILE A 102 1.65 -1.34 7.47
CA ILE A 102 0.77 -2.00 6.50
C ILE A 102 -0.49 -1.13 6.38
N ASP A 103 -0.67 -0.54 5.21
CA ASP A 103 -1.93 0.10 4.83
C ASP A 103 -2.75 -0.89 4.01
N PHE A 104 -3.96 -1.18 4.47
CA PHE A 104 -4.94 -2.01 3.78
C PHE A 104 -6.15 -1.15 3.41
N MET A 105 -6.39 -0.97 2.12
CA MET A 105 -7.38 -0.05 1.57
C MET A 105 -8.39 -0.81 0.69
N PRO A 106 -9.31 -1.58 1.29
CA PRO A 106 -10.31 -2.34 0.53
C PRO A 106 -11.33 -1.41 -0.12
N SER A 107 -12.07 -1.93 -1.09
CA SER A 107 -13.21 -1.21 -1.63
C SER A 107 -14.35 -1.13 -0.61
N PRO A 108 -15.13 -0.02 -0.57
CA PRO A 108 -16.33 0.07 0.25
C PRO A 108 -17.29 -1.10 0.02
N PRO A 109 -17.99 -1.61 1.05
CA PRO A 109 -18.23 -0.98 2.36
C PRO A 109 -17.17 -1.30 3.43
N ASP A 110 -16.11 -2.02 3.07
CA ASP A 110 -15.06 -2.36 4.03
C ASP A 110 -14.29 -1.10 4.47
N GLN A 111 -13.80 -1.10 5.71
CA GLN A 111 -13.03 0.00 6.27
C GLN A 111 -11.54 -0.18 6.01
N ASP A 112 -10.86 0.94 5.79
CA ASP A 112 -9.41 1.03 5.74
C ASP A 112 -8.80 0.60 7.08
N VAL A 113 -7.68 -0.11 7.01
CA VAL A 113 -6.91 -0.55 8.17
C VAL A 113 -5.48 -0.05 8.02
N HIS A 114 -5.02 0.72 9.00
CA HIS A 114 -3.65 1.24 9.08
C HIS A 114 -2.96 0.64 10.29
N LEU A 115 -2.03 -0.29 10.04
CA LEU A 115 -1.24 -0.93 11.10
C LEU A 115 0.16 -0.30 11.12
N VAL A 116 0.57 0.18 12.28
CA VAL A 116 1.88 0.83 12.46
C VAL A 116 2.61 0.19 13.64
N VAL A 117 3.82 -0.30 13.39
CA VAL A 117 4.74 -0.76 14.43
C VAL A 117 5.92 0.21 14.51
N TYR A 118 6.03 0.91 15.63
CA TYR A 118 7.18 1.74 15.97
C TYR A 118 8.29 0.90 16.61
N GLY A 119 9.52 1.07 16.14
CA GLY A 119 10.67 0.27 16.60
C GLY A 119 10.39 -1.23 16.51
N PRO A 120 10.25 -1.81 15.32
CA PRO A 120 9.87 -3.21 15.14
C PRO A 120 10.82 -4.20 15.83
N GLU A 121 12.08 -3.84 16.04
CA GLU A 121 13.08 -4.60 16.77
C GLU A 121 13.01 -4.42 18.31
N VAL A 122 12.26 -3.43 18.79
CA VAL A 122 12.16 -3.10 20.22
C VAL A 122 11.05 -3.92 20.86
N THR A 123 11.42 -4.67 21.90
CA THR A 123 10.48 -5.48 22.70
C THR A 123 10.50 -5.16 24.20
N ASP A 124 11.41 -4.29 24.63
CA ASP A 124 11.53 -3.86 26.01
C ASP A 124 10.24 -3.21 26.49
N LYS A 125 9.82 -3.56 27.71
CA LYS A 125 8.59 -3.08 28.38
C LYS A 125 7.27 -3.42 27.69
N LEU A 126 7.27 -4.18 26.59
CA LEU A 126 6.04 -4.69 25.99
C LEU A 126 5.50 -5.88 26.78
N THR A 127 4.17 -5.99 26.83
CA THR A 127 3.49 -7.19 27.32
C THR A 127 3.69 -8.35 26.34
N ASP A 128 3.45 -9.58 26.79
CA ASP A 128 3.60 -10.75 25.92
C ASP A 128 2.56 -10.77 24.78
N ASP A 129 1.35 -10.26 25.02
CA ASP A 129 0.32 -10.10 23.99
C ASP A 129 0.73 -9.06 22.93
N GLN A 130 1.36 -7.95 23.34
CA GLN A 130 1.88 -6.95 22.41
C GLN A 130 3.03 -7.52 21.56
N LYS A 131 3.95 -8.28 22.17
CA LYS A 131 5.03 -8.98 21.44
C LYS A 131 4.46 -9.99 20.43
N ALA A 132 3.44 -10.76 20.83
CA ALA A 132 2.78 -11.72 19.95
C ALA A 132 2.08 -11.01 18.77
N SER A 133 1.41 -9.89 19.02
CA SER A 133 0.75 -9.08 17.98
C SER A 133 1.75 -8.46 17.01
N ARG A 134 2.87 -7.93 17.52
CA ARG A 134 3.99 -7.45 16.70
C ARG A 134 4.62 -8.55 15.85
N LYS A 135 4.80 -9.75 16.42
CA LYS A 135 5.28 -10.90 15.66
C LYS A 135 4.35 -11.25 14.51
N ARG A 136 3.03 -11.28 14.75
CA ARG A 136 2.03 -11.54 13.71
C ARG A 136 2.05 -10.47 12.61
N PHE A 137 2.22 -9.21 12.99
CA PHE A 137 2.42 -8.11 12.03
C PHE A 137 3.66 -8.35 11.16
N ASP A 138 4.81 -8.67 11.76
CA ASP A 138 6.05 -8.94 11.02
C ASP A 138 5.91 -10.15 10.10
N ASP A 139 5.33 -11.24 10.61
CA ASP A 139 5.06 -12.45 9.84
C ASP A 139 4.16 -12.13 8.62
N LEU A 140 3.13 -11.29 8.78
CA LEU A 140 2.27 -10.83 7.67
C LEU A 140 3.06 -9.98 6.67
N PHE A 141 3.85 -9.01 7.15
CA PHE A 141 4.66 -8.13 6.32
C PHE A 141 5.65 -8.94 5.46
N GLN A 142 6.39 -9.86 6.08
CA GLN A 142 7.34 -10.73 5.40
C GLN A 142 6.64 -11.72 4.46
N ARG A 143 5.49 -12.26 4.84
CA ARG A 143 4.72 -13.18 3.98
C ARG A 143 4.35 -12.53 2.65
N LEU A 144 3.87 -11.29 2.68
CA LEU A 144 3.52 -10.54 1.48
C LEU A 144 4.76 -10.23 0.62
N LEU A 145 5.87 -9.80 1.23
CA LEU A 145 7.13 -9.57 0.51
C LEU A 145 7.70 -10.84 -0.14
N ASN A 146 7.60 -11.98 0.54
CA ASN A 146 8.14 -13.26 0.09
C ASN A 146 7.24 -13.97 -0.93
N ALA A 147 5.95 -13.66 -0.93
CA ALA A 147 5.00 -14.20 -1.91
C ALA A 147 5.07 -13.49 -3.28
N PHE A 148 5.76 -12.34 -3.35
CA PHE A 148 5.95 -11.60 -4.58
C PHE A 148 6.69 -12.45 -5.63
N THR A 149 6.05 -12.64 -6.79
CA THR A 149 6.64 -13.31 -7.94
C THR A 149 6.85 -12.30 -9.06
N PRO A 150 8.10 -11.99 -9.45
CA PRO A 150 8.39 -11.11 -10.58
C PRO A 150 7.76 -11.63 -11.88
N ALA A 151 7.30 -10.71 -12.73
CA ALA A 151 6.77 -11.01 -14.06
C ALA A 151 7.87 -11.29 -15.10
#